data_AF-A0A258X9D4-F1
#
_entry.id   AF-A0A258X9D4-F1
#
_cell.length_a   1.000
_cell.length_b   1.000
_cell.length_c   1.000
_cell.angle_alpha   90.00
_cell.angle_beta   90.00
_cell.angle_gamma   90.00
#
_symmetry.space_group_name_H-M   'P 1'
#
loop_
_entity.id
_entity.type
_entity.pdbx_description
1 polymer ?
#
loop_
_entity_poly.entity_id
_entity_poly.type
_entity_poly.pdbx_seq_one_letter_code
_entity_poly.pdbx_strand_id
1 'polypeptide(L)'
;MFNVSPTLLHKFKGFCSSPSVIMLFVYMKCRFSLSYRELEEMMMIRGAEVDHSTLQRWVKRFVSLIDKRVRQNKKPVNGSWRMDETYIKLNGKWIYLYRAVDKEGNTIDFLLRARRDAVAAKAFFRKAFKENGRPDKVTIDKSGSNKAALDYFNNDASEENKIEIRQVKYLNNIAEQDHRFIKKRTRPTLGFKNFYCAKETISGIENIRMIQKGQIIG
;
A
#
# COMPACT_ATOMS: atom_id res chain seq x y z
N MET A 1 0.66 -3.84 25.15
CA MET A 1 0.77 -5.16 24.49
C MET A 1 -0.19 -5.16 23.30
N PHE A 2 0.15 -5.80 22.16
CA PHE A 2 -0.82 -5.96 21.06
C PHE A 2 -1.97 -6.85 21.56
N ASN A 3 -3.12 -6.25 21.84
CA ASN A 3 -4.30 -6.98 22.31
C ASN A 3 -5.18 -7.33 21.13
N VAL A 4 -5.43 -8.62 20.93
CA VAL A 4 -6.35 -9.13 19.92
C VAL A 4 -7.69 -9.38 20.58
N SER A 5 -8.76 -8.79 20.05
CA SER A 5 -10.12 -8.98 20.57
C SER A 5 -10.49 -10.48 20.56
N PRO A 6 -11.17 -11.00 21.62
CA PRO A 6 -11.61 -12.38 21.69
C PRO A 6 -12.38 -12.87 20.46
N THR A 7 -13.17 -11.98 19.85
CA THR A 7 -13.97 -12.29 18.64
C THR A 7 -13.11 -12.65 17.43
N LEU A 8 -11.84 -12.23 17.40
CA LEU A 8 -10.91 -12.48 16.32
C LEU A 8 -10.02 -13.70 16.54
N LEU A 9 -10.04 -14.32 17.73
CA LEU A 9 -9.17 -15.46 18.06
C LEU A 9 -9.36 -16.65 17.11
N HIS A 10 -10.58 -16.87 16.61
CA HIS A 10 -10.86 -17.92 15.63
C HIS A 10 -10.03 -17.77 14.33
N LYS A 11 -9.57 -16.55 13.98
CA LYS A 11 -8.69 -16.31 12.82
C LYS A 11 -7.27 -16.83 13.02
N PHE A 12 -6.87 -17.09 14.27
CA PHE A 12 -5.55 -17.56 14.68
C PHE A 12 -5.51 -19.07 14.99
N LYS A 13 -6.65 -19.78 14.85
CA LYS A 13 -6.68 -21.23 15.02
C LYS A 13 -5.74 -21.92 14.02
N GLY A 14 -4.91 -22.84 14.50
CA GLY A 14 -3.97 -23.60 13.68
C GLY A 14 -2.61 -22.94 13.44
N PHE A 15 -2.33 -21.79 14.06
CA PHE A 15 -1.00 -21.17 14.04
C PHE A 15 -0.16 -21.61 15.25
N CYS A 16 1.15 -21.72 15.06
CA CYS A 16 2.11 -22.23 16.06
C CYS A 16 2.53 -21.18 17.12
N SER A 17 1.82 -20.06 17.25
CA SER A 17 2.19 -18.98 18.16
C SER A 17 0.96 -18.21 18.62
N SER A 18 1.10 -17.47 19.73
CA SER A 18 -0.01 -16.67 20.25
C SER A 18 -0.38 -15.54 19.28
N PRO A 19 -1.67 -15.10 19.26
CA PRO A 19 -2.10 -14.01 18.39
C PRO A 19 -1.29 -12.71 18.56
N SER A 20 -0.89 -12.38 19.78
CA SER A 20 -0.10 -11.17 20.06
C SER A 20 1.30 -11.24 19.45
N VAL A 21 1.96 -12.41 19.52
CA VAL A 21 3.27 -12.63 18.88
C VAL A 21 3.13 -12.55 17.36
N ILE A 22 2.15 -13.25 16.78
CA ILE A 22 1.92 -13.22 15.34
C ILE A 22 1.71 -11.79 14.84
N MET A 23 0.83 -11.03 15.51
CA MET A 23 0.54 -9.66 15.13
C MET A 23 1.74 -8.72 15.31
N LEU A 24 2.56 -8.93 16.35
CA LEU A 24 3.80 -8.19 16.53
C LEU A 24 4.76 -8.41 15.36
N PHE A 25 4.98 -9.65 14.95
CA PHE A 25 5.90 -9.97 13.84
C PHE A 25 5.36 -9.50 12.48
N VAL A 26 4.04 -9.60 12.26
CA VAL A 26 3.39 -9.02 11.07
C VAL A 26 3.56 -7.50 11.06
N TYR A 27 3.35 -6.83 12.20
CA TYR A 27 3.60 -5.39 12.33
C TYR A 27 5.06 -5.06 12.05
N MET A 28 6.01 -5.78 12.65
CA MET A 28 7.44 -5.54 12.45
C MET A 28 7.85 -5.71 10.99
N LYS A 29 7.33 -6.74 10.30
CA LYS A 29 7.60 -6.94 8.88
C LYS A 29 7.08 -5.79 8.01
N CYS A 30 5.92 -5.24 8.34
CA CYS A 30 5.31 -4.15 7.58
C CYS A 30 5.88 -2.77 7.97
N ARG A 31 6.33 -2.62 9.21
CA ARG A 31 6.78 -1.34 9.77
C ARG A 31 8.28 -1.14 9.65
N PHE A 32 9.09 -2.18 9.64
CA PHE A 32 10.55 -2.09 9.60
C PHE A 32 11.10 -2.74 8.33
N SER A 33 12.33 -2.39 7.96
CA SER A 33 12.97 -2.90 6.75
C SER A 33 13.63 -4.26 7.02
N LEU A 34 12.91 -5.17 7.68
CA LEU A 34 13.39 -6.48 8.11
C LEU A 34 13.05 -7.53 7.05
N SER A 35 14.01 -8.39 6.73
CA SER A 35 13.84 -9.65 6.01
C SER A 35 13.16 -10.70 6.90
N TYR A 36 12.65 -11.77 6.28
CA TYR A 36 12.05 -12.86 7.07
C TYR A 36 13.11 -13.66 7.85
N ARG A 37 14.37 -13.67 7.40
CA ARG A 37 15.48 -14.33 8.11
C ARG A 37 15.89 -13.54 9.36
N GLU A 38 15.93 -12.21 9.27
CA GLU A 38 16.16 -11.37 10.46
C GLU A 38 15.03 -11.56 11.49
N LEU A 39 13.77 -11.68 11.04
CA LEU A 39 12.66 -11.97 11.94
C LEU A 39 12.75 -13.37 12.57
N GLU A 40 13.16 -14.37 11.82
CA GLU A 40 13.43 -15.72 12.32
C GLU A 40 14.54 -15.71 13.39
N GLU A 41 15.65 -15.03 13.12
CA GLU A 41 16.74 -14.81 14.09
C GLU A 41 16.24 -14.15 15.38
N MET A 42 15.42 -13.10 15.26
CA MET A 42 14.80 -12.44 16.42
C MET A 42 13.89 -13.37 17.23
N MET A 43 13.22 -14.34 16.59
CA MET A 43 12.44 -15.36 17.31
C MET A 43 13.34 -16.37 18.01
N MET A 44 14.42 -16.80 17.35
CA MET A 44 15.40 -17.72 17.93
C MET A 44 16.07 -17.13 19.18
N ILE A 45 16.43 -15.84 19.17
CA ILE A 45 16.97 -15.14 20.36
C ILE A 45 16.00 -15.21 21.55
N ARG A 46 14.70 -15.35 21.30
CA ARG A 46 13.65 -15.46 22.32
C ARG A 46 13.28 -16.91 22.64
N GLY A 47 14.04 -17.88 22.15
CA GLY A 47 13.82 -19.32 22.35
C GLY A 47 12.66 -19.91 21.54
N ALA A 48 12.20 -19.22 20.50
CA ALA A 48 11.13 -19.70 19.63
C ALA A 48 11.66 -20.11 18.26
N GLU A 49 11.52 -21.38 17.91
CA GLU A 49 11.90 -21.92 16.61
C GLU A 49 10.76 -21.74 15.59
N VAL A 50 10.81 -20.67 14.81
CA VAL A 50 9.83 -20.40 13.76
C VAL A 50 10.55 -20.03 12.45
N ASP A 51 10.48 -20.94 11.48
CA ASP A 51 11.08 -20.75 10.17
C ASP A 51 10.54 -19.53 9.41
N HIS A 52 11.41 -18.84 8.66
CA HIS A 52 11.06 -17.67 7.85
C HIS A 52 9.87 -17.88 6.91
N SER A 53 9.63 -19.10 6.40
CA SER A 53 8.46 -19.41 5.57
C SER A 53 7.16 -19.34 6.36
N THR A 54 7.19 -19.68 7.65
CA THR A 54 6.04 -19.58 8.57
C THR A 54 5.69 -18.11 8.80
N LEU A 55 6.69 -17.27 9.04
CA LEU A 55 6.51 -15.82 9.14
C LEU A 55 5.93 -15.22 7.85
N GLN A 56 6.39 -15.69 6.68
CA GLN A 56 5.83 -15.27 5.40
C GLN A 56 4.34 -15.67 5.26
N ARG A 57 3.96 -16.87 5.70
CA ARG A 57 2.55 -17.30 5.73
C ARG A 57 1.70 -16.43 6.65
N TRP A 58 2.23 -16.03 7.80
CA TRP A 58 1.54 -15.09 8.70
C TRP A 58 1.28 -13.76 8.01
N VAL A 59 2.30 -13.15 7.42
CA VAL A 59 2.15 -11.86 6.72
C VAL A 59 1.14 -11.96 5.59
N LYS A 60 1.22 -13.00 4.75
CA LYS A 60 0.24 -13.24 3.68
C LYS A 60 -1.20 -13.34 4.22
N ARG A 61 -1.40 -14.07 5.32
CA ARG A 61 -2.73 -14.26 5.91
C ARG A 61 -3.27 -12.97 6.52
N PHE A 62 -2.50 -12.37 7.42
CA PHE A 62 -2.99 -11.30 8.28
C PHE A 62 -2.99 -9.95 7.58
N VAL A 63 -2.06 -9.68 6.66
CA VAL A 63 -2.09 -8.42 5.90
C VAL A 63 -3.36 -8.29 5.07
N SER A 64 -3.84 -9.37 4.44
CA SER A 64 -5.10 -9.34 3.70
C SER A 64 -6.30 -9.00 4.60
N LEU A 65 -6.34 -9.54 5.83
CA LEU A 65 -7.38 -9.23 6.81
C LEU A 65 -7.29 -7.78 7.30
N ILE A 66 -6.06 -7.30 7.55
CA ILE A 66 -5.79 -5.92 7.96
C ILE A 66 -6.19 -4.95 6.85
N ASP A 67 -5.83 -5.21 5.59
CA ASP A 67 -6.18 -4.37 4.44
C ASP A 67 -7.68 -4.19 4.32
N LYS A 68 -8.44 -5.29 4.44
CA LYS A 68 -9.90 -5.23 4.42
C LYS A 68 -10.44 -4.31 5.52
N ARG A 69 -9.93 -4.44 6.75
CA ARG A 69 -10.40 -3.63 7.89
C ARG A 69 -9.97 -2.18 7.77
N VAL A 70 -8.75 -1.92 7.31
CA VAL A 70 -8.20 -0.58 7.07
C VAL A 70 -9.02 0.14 6.02
N ARG A 71 -9.36 -0.52 4.90
CA ARG A 71 -10.23 0.06 3.86
C ARG A 71 -11.62 0.39 4.39
N GLN A 72 -12.24 -0.53 5.14
CA GLN A 72 -13.58 -0.31 5.72
C GLN A 72 -13.63 0.87 6.71
N ASN A 73 -12.58 1.05 7.49
CA ASN A 73 -12.51 2.11 8.50
C ASN A 73 -11.72 3.33 8.02
N LYS A 74 -11.40 3.42 6.73
CA LYS A 74 -10.60 4.51 6.20
C LYS A 74 -11.42 5.81 6.25
N LYS A 75 -10.84 6.86 6.82
CA LYS A 75 -11.42 8.20 6.78
C LYS A 75 -11.52 8.70 5.33
N PRO A 76 -12.54 9.51 5.00
CA PRO A 76 -12.60 10.20 3.73
C PRO A 76 -11.35 11.03 3.47
N VAL A 77 -11.02 11.20 2.19
CA VAL A 77 -9.83 11.92 1.70
C VAL A 77 -10.27 13.15 0.92
N ASN A 78 -9.41 14.16 0.82
CA ASN A 78 -9.76 15.39 0.10
C ASN A 78 -9.90 15.14 -1.43
N GLY A 79 -10.74 15.93 -2.12
CA GLY A 79 -10.95 15.87 -3.56
C GLY A 79 -9.78 16.35 -4.44
N SER A 80 -8.71 16.89 -3.85
CA SER A 80 -7.49 17.28 -4.58
C SER A 80 -6.38 16.25 -4.43
N TRP A 81 -6.14 15.46 -5.47
CA TRP A 81 -5.20 14.33 -5.47
C TRP A 81 -3.87 14.69 -6.13
N ARG A 82 -2.81 13.99 -5.72
CA ARG A 82 -1.48 13.95 -6.34
C ARG A 82 -1.16 12.50 -6.61
N MET A 83 -0.94 12.17 -7.86
CA MET A 83 -0.76 10.80 -8.31
C MET A 83 0.57 10.68 -9.04
N ASP A 84 1.36 9.68 -8.63
CA ASP A 84 2.69 9.42 -9.17
C ASP A 84 3.01 7.92 -9.12
N GLU A 85 4.00 7.50 -9.91
CA GLU A 85 4.54 6.14 -9.89
C GLU A 85 5.90 6.08 -9.20
N THR A 86 6.15 4.98 -8.50
CA THR A 86 7.51 4.63 -8.07
C THR A 86 7.90 3.24 -8.53
N TYR A 87 9.20 3.07 -8.78
CA TYR A 87 9.79 1.78 -9.14
C TYR A 87 10.02 0.90 -7.92
N ILE A 88 9.66 -0.38 -8.05
CA ILE A 88 9.94 -1.45 -7.08
C ILE A 88 10.68 -2.57 -7.82
N LYS A 89 11.73 -3.15 -7.21
CA LYS A 89 12.43 -4.31 -7.80
C LYS A 89 11.67 -5.60 -7.52
N LEU A 90 11.43 -6.39 -8.56
CA LEU A 90 10.89 -7.74 -8.54
C LEU A 90 11.78 -8.66 -9.39
N ASN A 91 12.46 -9.61 -8.75
CA ASN A 91 13.37 -10.57 -9.37
C ASN A 91 14.37 -9.90 -10.32
N GLY A 92 15.03 -8.84 -9.85
CA GLY A 92 15.97 -8.02 -10.64
C GLY A 92 15.32 -7.05 -11.64
N LYS A 93 14.02 -7.19 -11.95
CA LYS A 93 13.31 -6.32 -12.89
C LYS A 93 12.55 -5.21 -12.17
N TRP A 94 12.49 -4.03 -12.79
CA TRP A 94 11.69 -2.93 -12.26
C TRP A 94 10.22 -3.10 -12.63
N ILE A 95 9.35 -2.97 -11.62
CA ILE A 95 7.90 -2.88 -11.76
C ILE A 95 7.40 -1.57 -11.13
N TYR A 96 6.14 -1.25 -11.36
CA TYR A 96 5.58 0.07 -11.06
C TYR A 96 4.55 -0.02 -9.94
N LEU A 97 4.74 0.80 -8.91
CA LEU A 97 3.78 1.04 -7.85
C LEU A 97 3.15 2.41 -8.09
N TYR A 98 1.91 2.39 -8.56
CA TYR A 98 1.05 3.55 -8.70
C TYR A 98 0.56 3.95 -7.31
N ARG A 99 0.68 5.22 -6.95
CA ARG A 99 0.22 5.75 -5.66
C ARG A 99 -0.44 7.10 -5.85
N ALA A 100 -1.45 7.38 -5.04
CA ALA A 100 -1.97 8.73 -4.92
C ALA A 100 -2.11 9.13 -3.45
N VAL A 101 -1.88 10.41 -3.19
CA VAL A 101 -2.10 11.08 -1.91
C VAL A 101 -2.96 12.32 -2.13
N ASP A 102 -3.71 12.75 -1.10
CA ASP A 102 -4.42 14.02 -1.17
C ASP A 102 -3.50 15.22 -0.87
N LYS A 103 -4.07 16.43 -0.89
CA LYS A 103 -3.34 17.67 -0.59
C LYS A 103 -2.74 17.73 0.83
N GLU A 104 -3.26 16.94 1.77
CA GLU A 104 -2.77 16.84 3.15
C GLU A 104 -1.76 15.69 3.32
N GLY A 105 -1.46 14.97 2.23
CA GLY A 105 -0.58 13.82 2.24
C GLY A 105 -1.27 12.55 2.73
N ASN A 106 -2.60 12.53 2.86
CA ASN A 106 -3.32 11.30 3.19
C ASN A 106 -3.30 10.33 2.01
N THR A 107 -3.23 9.02 2.28
CA THR A 107 -3.09 8.04 1.20
C THR A 107 -4.45 7.84 0.55
N ILE A 108 -4.57 8.02 -0.76
CA ILE A 108 -5.80 7.73 -1.53
C ILE A 108 -5.86 6.24 -1.81
N ASP A 109 -4.94 5.74 -2.63
CA ASP A 109 -4.83 4.32 -2.94
C ASP A 109 -3.47 4.02 -3.56
N PHE A 110 -3.19 2.73 -3.74
CA PHE A 110 -1.99 2.20 -4.36
C PHE A 110 -2.29 0.96 -5.22
N LEU A 111 -1.51 0.76 -6.28
CA LEU A 111 -1.62 -0.41 -7.16
C LEU A 111 -0.27 -0.82 -7.73
N LEU A 112 0.13 -2.07 -7.50
CA LEU A 112 1.32 -2.66 -8.10
C LEU A 112 1.00 -3.23 -9.49
N ARG A 113 1.82 -2.90 -10.49
CA ARG A 113 1.67 -3.34 -11.89
C ARG A 113 3.04 -3.64 -12.49
N ALA A 114 3.09 -4.63 -13.38
CA ALA A 114 4.34 -5.01 -14.05
C ALA A 114 4.78 -4.00 -15.12
N ARG A 115 3.83 -3.29 -15.74
CA ARG A 115 4.07 -2.35 -16.84
C ARG A 115 3.58 -0.95 -16.48
N ARG A 116 4.21 0.07 -17.09
CA ARG A 116 3.80 1.47 -17.05
C ARG A 116 3.10 1.81 -18.36
N ASP A 117 1.79 1.68 -18.36
CA ASP A 117 0.96 1.93 -19.53
C ASP A 117 -0.40 2.54 -19.14
N ALA A 118 -1.16 2.99 -20.14
CA ALA A 118 -2.46 3.59 -19.93
C ALA A 118 -3.46 2.59 -19.30
N VAL A 119 -3.31 1.28 -19.56
CA VAL A 119 -4.17 0.23 -18.97
C VAL A 119 -3.94 0.13 -17.46
N ALA A 120 -2.69 0.17 -17.02
CA ALA A 120 -2.30 0.19 -15.62
C ALA A 120 -2.79 1.46 -14.91
N ALA A 121 -2.63 2.63 -15.55
CA ALA A 121 -3.14 3.90 -15.04
C ALA A 121 -4.67 3.90 -14.91
N LYS A 122 -5.41 3.44 -15.93
CA LYS A 122 -6.87 3.27 -15.88
C LYS A 122 -7.31 2.32 -14.76
N ALA A 123 -6.60 1.19 -14.61
CA ALA A 123 -6.87 0.24 -13.54
C ALA A 123 -6.66 0.84 -12.15
N PHE A 124 -5.63 1.68 -11.98
CA PHE A 124 -5.39 2.42 -10.75
C PHE A 124 -6.53 3.40 -10.44
N PHE A 125 -6.89 4.28 -11.38
CA PHE A 125 -7.95 5.27 -11.16
C PHE A 125 -9.30 4.62 -10.92
N ARG A 126 -9.66 3.57 -11.67
CA ARG A 126 -10.90 2.80 -11.44
C ARG A 126 -10.96 2.25 -10.01
N LYS A 127 -9.85 1.71 -9.51
CA LYS A 127 -9.76 1.22 -8.13
C LYS A 127 -9.89 2.39 -7.13
N ALA A 128 -9.14 3.46 -7.34
CA ALA A 128 -9.13 4.62 -6.45
C ALA A 128 -10.51 5.29 -6.35
N PHE A 129 -11.21 5.48 -7.49
CA PHE A 129 -12.56 6.08 -7.52
C PHE A 129 -13.59 5.20 -6.84
N LYS A 130 -13.52 3.87 -7.03
CA LYS A 130 -14.44 2.95 -6.37
C LYS A 130 -14.33 3.04 -4.84
N GLU A 131 -13.12 3.19 -4.31
CA GLU A 131 -12.87 3.16 -2.88
C GLU A 131 -12.98 4.54 -2.21
N ASN A 132 -12.78 5.63 -2.95
CA ASN A 132 -12.66 6.98 -2.37
C ASN A 132 -13.58 8.03 -3.01
N GLY A 133 -14.41 7.64 -3.97
CA GLY A 133 -15.16 8.59 -4.78
C GLY A 133 -14.31 9.28 -5.84
N ARG A 134 -14.96 10.10 -6.66
CA ARG A 134 -14.33 10.84 -7.75
C ARG A 134 -13.74 12.15 -7.22
N PRO A 135 -12.48 12.49 -7.53
CA PRO A 135 -11.87 13.75 -7.11
C PRO A 135 -12.31 14.93 -7.96
N ASP A 136 -12.22 16.14 -7.40
CA ASP A 136 -12.35 17.39 -8.16
C ASP A 136 -11.13 17.61 -9.05
N LYS A 137 -9.92 17.29 -8.55
CA LYS A 137 -8.66 17.65 -9.20
C LYS A 137 -7.61 16.56 -9.02
N VAL A 138 -6.87 16.25 -10.07
CA VAL A 138 -5.74 15.31 -10.01
C VAL A 138 -4.50 15.99 -10.58
N THR A 139 -3.48 16.11 -9.74
CA THR A 139 -2.14 16.50 -10.19
C THR A 139 -1.36 15.24 -10.55
N ILE A 140 -0.81 15.21 -11.75
CA ILE A 140 0.07 14.15 -12.26
C ILE A 140 1.39 14.75 -12.71
N ASP A 141 2.45 13.95 -12.75
CA ASP A 141 3.65 14.31 -13.51
C ASP A 141 3.34 14.34 -15.03
N LYS A 142 4.30 14.73 -15.88
CA LYS A 142 4.19 14.77 -17.36
C LYS A 142 4.03 13.38 -18.03
N SER A 143 3.41 12.42 -17.33
CA SER A 143 3.10 11.07 -17.79
C SER A 143 1.91 11.06 -18.75
N GLY A 144 2.19 10.75 -20.02
CA GLY A 144 1.15 10.61 -21.05
C GLY A 144 0.11 9.52 -20.73
N SER A 145 0.52 8.43 -20.08
CA SER A 145 -0.41 7.35 -19.70
C SER A 145 -1.42 7.78 -18.65
N ASN A 146 -1.02 8.63 -17.71
CA ASN A 146 -1.91 9.08 -16.63
C ASN A 146 -2.89 10.11 -17.15
N LYS A 147 -2.41 11.02 -18.01
CA LYS A 147 -3.27 11.97 -18.71
C LYS A 147 -4.31 11.23 -19.55
N ALA A 148 -3.89 10.29 -20.39
CA ALA A 148 -4.81 9.49 -21.20
C ALA A 148 -5.83 8.68 -20.37
N ALA A 149 -5.45 8.23 -19.17
CA ALA A 149 -6.38 7.54 -18.28
C ALA A 149 -7.43 8.50 -17.70
N LEU A 150 -7.03 9.70 -17.26
CA LEU A 150 -7.95 10.72 -16.74
C LEU A 150 -8.85 11.29 -17.83
N ASP A 151 -8.31 11.57 -19.02
CA ASP A 151 -9.08 12.01 -20.19
C ASP A 151 -10.16 10.98 -20.55
N TYR A 152 -9.82 9.69 -20.54
CA TYR A 152 -10.80 8.61 -20.75
C TYR A 152 -11.97 8.69 -19.75
N PHE A 153 -11.70 8.93 -18.46
CA PHE A 153 -12.77 9.07 -17.47
C PHE A 153 -13.54 10.39 -17.59
N ASN A 154 -12.93 11.45 -18.11
CA ASN A 154 -13.59 12.74 -18.31
C ASN A 154 -14.47 12.77 -19.56
N ASN A 155 -14.15 11.98 -20.58
CA ASN A 155 -14.97 11.88 -21.80
C ASN A 155 -16.38 11.35 -21.52
N ASP A 156 -16.51 10.43 -20.56
CA ASP A 156 -17.78 9.83 -20.16
C ASP A 156 -18.48 10.60 -19.01
N ALA A 157 -17.91 11.73 -18.57
CA ALA A 157 -18.41 12.50 -17.42
C ALA A 157 -19.17 13.75 -17.86
N SER A 158 -20.24 14.10 -17.11
CA SER A 158 -20.87 15.42 -17.23
C SER A 158 -19.89 16.53 -16.85
N GLU A 159 -20.13 17.76 -17.32
CA GLU A 159 -19.23 18.90 -17.09
C GLU A 159 -18.93 19.12 -15.60
N GLU A 160 -19.95 18.99 -14.74
CA GLU A 160 -19.85 19.12 -13.29
C GLU A 160 -19.00 18.01 -12.63
N ASN A 161 -18.85 16.87 -13.28
CA ASN A 161 -18.10 15.70 -12.79
C ASN A 161 -16.73 15.54 -13.46
N LYS A 162 -16.33 16.48 -14.33
CA LYS A 162 -15.00 16.45 -14.94
C LYS A 162 -13.92 16.73 -13.90
N ILE A 163 -12.88 15.92 -13.95
CA ILE A 163 -11.71 16.04 -13.10
C ILE A 163 -10.78 17.08 -13.70
N GLU A 164 -10.40 18.10 -12.93
CA GLU A 164 -9.37 19.05 -13.35
C GLU A 164 -7.98 18.38 -13.34
N ILE A 165 -7.37 18.20 -14.52
CA ILE A 165 -6.05 17.58 -14.66
C ILE A 165 -4.97 18.65 -14.60
N ARG A 166 -4.02 18.51 -13.66
CA ARG A 166 -2.92 19.46 -13.45
C ARG A 166 -1.56 18.80 -13.66
N GLN A 167 -0.64 19.49 -14.33
CA GLN A 167 0.75 19.05 -14.53
C GLN A 167 1.73 20.03 -13.87
N VAL A 168 1.64 20.10 -12.54
CA VAL A 168 2.33 21.12 -11.75
C VAL A 168 3.39 20.46 -10.87
N LYS A 169 4.66 20.62 -11.26
CA LYS A 169 5.80 19.94 -10.63
C LYS A 169 5.85 20.12 -9.11
N TYR A 170 5.67 21.35 -8.62
CA TYR A 170 5.77 21.64 -7.19
C TYR A 170 4.67 20.98 -6.35
N LEU A 171 3.47 20.76 -6.92
CA LEU A 171 2.39 20.06 -6.23
C LEU A 171 2.66 18.56 -6.13
N ASN A 172 3.38 17.97 -7.09
CA ASN A 172 3.74 16.55 -7.07
C ASN A 172 4.76 16.19 -5.98
N ASN A 173 5.48 17.17 -5.45
CA ASN A 173 6.47 16.98 -4.38
C ASN A 173 5.89 16.21 -3.17
N ILE A 174 4.60 16.37 -2.86
CA ILE A 174 3.95 15.65 -1.74
C ILE A 174 3.93 14.13 -2.00
N ALA A 175 3.54 13.71 -3.21
CA ALA A 175 3.55 12.30 -3.59
C ALA A 175 4.97 11.73 -3.60
N GLU A 176 5.92 12.47 -4.20
CA GLU A 176 7.34 12.09 -4.25
C GLU A 176 7.98 11.99 -2.86
N GLN A 177 7.63 12.89 -1.95
CA GLN A 177 8.08 12.82 -0.55
C GLN A 177 7.48 11.60 0.16
N ASP A 178 6.20 11.30 -0.05
CA ASP A 178 5.58 10.11 0.54
C ASP A 178 6.17 8.81 -0.03
N HIS A 179 6.68 8.80 -1.28
CA HIS A 179 7.44 7.68 -1.84
C HIS A 179 8.68 7.32 -1.03
N ARG A 180 9.28 8.26 -0.28
CA ARG A 180 10.48 8.01 0.52
C ARG A 180 10.25 6.92 1.57
N PHE A 181 9.05 6.85 2.13
CA PHE A 181 8.69 5.83 3.11
C PHE A 181 8.75 4.42 2.52
N ILE A 182 8.04 4.16 1.41
CA ILE A 182 8.02 2.84 0.77
C ILE A 182 9.40 2.47 0.19
N LYS A 183 10.15 3.44 -0.34
CA LYS A 183 11.53 3.24 -0.81
C LYS A 183 12.47 2.83 0.33
N LYS A 184 12.34 3.44 1.51
CA LYS A 184 13.12 3.06 2.71
C LYS A 184 12.84 1.62 3.17
N ARG A 185 11.64 1.10 2.90
CA ARG A 185 11.26 -0.30 3.23
C ARG A 185 11.73 -1.31 2.20
N THR A 186 11.64 -0.97 0.92
CA THR A 186 11.80 -1.92 -0.18
C THR A 186 13.20 -1.95 -0.78
N ARG A 187 14.00 -0.88 -0.63
CA ARG A 187 15.40 -0.85 -1.12
C ARG A 187 16.34 -1.80 -0.37
N PRO A 188 16.34 -1.87 0.98
CA PRO A 188 17.25 -2.74 1.71
C PRO A 188 16.98 -4.23 1.49
N THR A 189 15.74 -4.61 1.17
CA THR A 189 15.33 -6.01 1.02
C THR A 189 15.74 -6.65 -0.31
N LEU A 190 16.64 -6.00 -1.08
CA LEU A 190 17.14 -6.43 -2.41
C LEU A 190 16.04 -6.72 -3.45
N GLY A 191 14.82 -6.21 -3.23
CA GLY A 191 13.65 -6.47 -4.06
C GLY A 191 12.89 -7.75 -3.71
N PHE A 192 11.71 -7.90 -4.30
CA PHE A 192 10.85 -9.07 -4.08
C PHE A 192 11.18 -10.18 -5.08
N LYS A 193 10.93 -11.45 -4.73
CA LYS A 193 11.08 -12.58 -5.68
C LYS A 193 9.79 -12.94 -6.43
N ASN A 194 8.64 -12.65 -5.84
CA ASN A 194 7.32 -13.03 -6.37
C ASN A 194 6.35 -11.84 -6.30
N PHE A 195 5.59 -11.63 -7.38
CA PHE A 195 4.66 -10.51 -7.52
C PHE A 195 3.56 -10.50 -6.45
N TYR A 196 2.97 -11.65 -6.16
CA TYR A 196 1.93 -11.78 -5.15
C TYR A 196 2.48 -11.44 -3.75
N CYS A 197 3.68 -11.94 -3.42
CA CYS A 197 4.32 -11.61 -2.15
C CYS A 197 4.69 -10.12 -2.04
N ALA A 198 5.11 -9.50 -3.15
CA ALA A 198 5.35 -8.07 -3.23
C ALA A 198 4.06 -7.28 -2.96
N LYS A 199 2.96 -7.66 -3.62
CA LYS A 199 1.65 -7.03 -3.46
C LYS A 199 1.17 -7.08 -2.00
N GLU A 200 1.21 -8.26 -1.37
CA GLU A 200 0.81 -8.40 0.03
C GLU A 200 1.72 -7.57 0.94
N THR A 201 3.04 -7.68 0.81
CA THR A 201 3.96 -6.93 1.68
C THR A 201 3.80 -5.41 1.53
N ILE A 202 3.66 -4.92 0.29
CA ILE A 202 3.41 -3.49 0.03
C ILE A 202 2.08 -3.06 0.63
N SER A 203 1.03 -3.87 0.49
CA SER A 203 -0.26 -3.59 1.13
C SER A 203 -0.11 -3.43 2.64
N GLY A 204 0.63 -4.32 3.30
CA GLY A 204 0.92 -4.22 4.72
C GLY A 204 1.68 -2.94 5.08
N ILE A 205 2.70 -2.58 4.31
CA ILE A 205 3.48 -1.35 4.50
C ILE A 205 2.59 -0.11 4.38
N GLU A 206 1.72 -0.05 3.37
CA GLU A 206 0.78 1.06 3.16
C GLU A 206 -0.29 1.13 4.25
N ASN A 207 -0.80 0.00 4.71
CA ASN A 207 -1.76 -0.08 5.81
C ASN A 207 -1.18 0.48 7.11
N ILE A 208 0.05 0.08 7.46
CA ILE A 208 0.74 0.67 8.61
C ILE A 208 0.96 2.17 8.40
N ARG A 209 1.29 2.61 7.19
CA ARG A 209 1.46 4.04 6.89
C ARG A 209 0.16 4.83 7.10
N MET A 210 -0.98 4.32 6.65
CA MET A 210 -2.29 4.94 6.85
C MET A 210 -2.66 5.02 8.33
N ILE A 211 -2.41 3.94 9.10
CA ILE A 211 -2.61 3.93 10.56
C ILE A 211 -1.74 5.00 11.23
N GLN A 212 -0.45 5.10 10.87
CA GLN A 212 0.46 6.12 11.42
C GLN A 212 0.07 7.55 11.07
N LYS A 213 -0.60 7.77 9.93
CA LYS A 213 -1.16 9.07 9.54
C LYS A 213 -2.50 9.37 10.23
N GLY A 214 -3.03 8.47 11.07
CA GLY A 214 -4.32 8.66 11.74
C GLY A 214 -5.53 8.57 10.80
N GLN A 215 -5.39 7.89 9.66
CA GLN A 215 -6.44 7.79 8.62
C GLN A 215 -7.52 6.75 8.90
N ILE A 216 -7.51 6.12 10.07
CA ILE A 216 -8.46 5.05 10.41
C ILE A 216 -9.41 5.58 11.49
N ILE A 217 -10.69 5.31 11.32
CA ILE A 217 -11.72 5.52 12.34
C ILE A 217 -11.54 4.44 13.41
N GLY A 218 -11.40 4.88 14.66
CA GLY A 218 -11.18 4.04 15.84
C GLY A 218 -12.33 3.10 16.12
#